data_AF-A0A418YBC0-F1
#
_entry.id   AF-A0A418YBC0-F1
#
_cell.length_a   1.000
_cell.length_b   1.000
_cell.length_c   1.000
_cell.angle_alpha   90.00
_cell.angle_beta   90.00
_cell.angle_gamma   90.00
#
_symmetry.space_group_name_H-M   'P 1'
#
loop_
_entity.id
_entity.type
_entity.pdbx_description
1 polymer ?
#
loop_
_entity_poly.entity_id
_entity_poly.type
_entity_poly.pdbx_seq_one_letter_code
_entity_poly.pdbx_strand_id
1 'polypeptide(L)'
;MMKHTPLFTRWHWVLLLIGIAIFVRLASLAMFPLMDTTEARYGEMARIMVETGNWVTPMFDYNVPFWGKPPLFAWLSAVGFSVFGINEFAARFPHLLIGVLTLVPVFYLAKSLLNSRKAAWMALAILMTTCGYLVTAGAVMTDMALTLSMTLALICFWFNWQQNDDNQHKIYGYGFFAALALGMLAKGPLILVLVGLSLVPWLTFNKLWQHVWRKLPWIKGSLLFFALTLPWYIAAEIATPGFLQYFIIGEHFQRFLVPGWEGDLYGSAHDQPKGMIWLFWLATALPWSPILIWQACKHGRLSARNANLYPNQQSFLWCWLVSPMVLFTFAGNILPAYVVPGLPAMAILLCLYCMKSEDKSAEQTFEQNPYSSHWLKVGLITPVIALVAALYIGLGFSGKTADKDLMASWTAQTEAGQSELLYFGKKPFSGQFYSSGKAQKITDIDAIDEQAFVVIRKHQQQALTESDGLDCQARASNRKRVLFFCQPNANSALAKSENSMQKANTDS
;
A
#
# COMPACT_ATOMS: atom_id res chain seq x y z
N MET A 1 -37.53 -28.36 -30.47
CA MET A 1 -37.28 -27.25 -29.53
C MET A 1 -35.79 -27.25 -29.21
N MET A 2 -34.98 -26.48 -29.95
CA MET A 2 -33.55 -26.39 -29.72
C MET A 2 -33.32 -25.70 -28.36
N LYS A 3 -32.80 -26.44 -27.37
CA LYS A 3 -32.28 -25.82 -26.15
C LYS A 3 -31.11 -24.95 -26.59
N HIS A 4 -31.32 -23.63 -26.67
CA HIS A 4 -30.23 -22.67 -26.69
C HIS A 4 -29.43 -22.89 -25.41
N THR A 5 -28.36 -23.68 -25.49
CA THR A 5 -27.32 -23.67 -24.47
C THR A 5 -26.72 -22.27 -24.50
N PRO A 6 -26.87 -21.47 -23.43
CA PRO A 6 -26.26 -20.15 -23.42
C PRO A 6 -24.75 -20.32 -23.59
N LEU A 7 -24.17 -19.60 -24.56
CA LEU A 7 -22.72 -19.58 -24.87
C LEU A 7 -21.85 -19.28 -23.63
N PHE A 8 -22.42 -18.67 -22.59
CA PHE A 8 -21.77 -18.42 -21.31
C PHE A 8 -22.60 -18.94 -20.13
N THR A 9 -22.05 -19.89 -19.37
CA THR A 9 -22.58 -20.27 -18.05
C THR A 9 -22.19 -19.22 -17.00
N ARG A 10 -23.02 -19.03 -15.96
CA ARG A 10 -22.89 -17.87 -15.05
C ARG A 10 -21.57 -17.75 -14.27
N TRP A 11 -20.78 -18.82 -14.13
CA TRP A 11 -19.45 -18.75 -13.53
C TRP A 11 -18.43 -18.00 -14.39
N HIS A 12 -18.61 -18.00 -15.72
CA HIS A 12 -17.79 -17.20 -16.62
C HIS A 12 -17.97 -15.70 -16.36
N TRP A 13 -19.16 -15.26 -15.94
CA TRP A 13 -19.38 -13.85 -15.56
C TRP A 13 -18.61 -13.45 -14.30
N VAL A 14 -18.40 -14.38 -13.35
CA VAL A 14 -17.53 -14.11 -12.18
C VAL A 14 -16.07 -14.01 -12.58
N LEU A 15 -15.59 -14.93 -13.43
CA LEU A 15 -14.23 -14.81 -13.96
C LEU A 15 -14.05 -13.53 -14.78
N LEU A 16 -15.05 -13.17 -15.59
CA LEU A 16 -15.04 -11.93 -16.34
C LEU A 16 -15.01 -10.71 -15.40
N LEU A 17 -15.78 -10.71 -14.31
CA LEU A 17 -15.76 -9.62 -13.33
C LEU A 17 -14.39 -9.47 -12.65
N ILE A 18 -13.77 -10.59 -12.25
CA ILE A 18 -12.40 -10.60 -11.71
C ILE A 18 -11.42 -10.07 -12.77
N GLY A 19 -11.54 -10.57 -14.01
CA GLY A 19 -10.73 -10.16 -15.14
C GLY A 19 -10.85 -8.66 -15.44
N ILE A 20 -12.07 -8.11 -15.44
CA ILE A 20 -12.35 -6.68 -15.60
C ILE A 20 -11.70 -5.88 -14.48
N ALA A 21 -11.87 -6.29 -13.22
CA ALA A 21 -11.30 -5.58 -12.07
C ALA A 21 -9.75 -5.53 -12.16
N ILE A 22 -9.11 -6.66 -12.45
CA ILE A 22 -7.66 -6.76 -12.64
C ILE A 22 -7.22 -5.93 -13.86
N PHE A 23 -7.93 -6.02 -14.98
CA PHE A 23 -7.60 -5.29 -16.21
C PHE A 23 -7.72 -3.77 -16.01
N VAL A 24 -8.82 -3.29 -15.43
CA VAL A 24 -8.99 -1.87 -15.09
C VAL A 24 -7.84 -1.40 -14.20
N ARG A 25 -7.48 -2.19 -13.18
CA ARG A 25 -6.38 -1.80 -12.30
C ARG A 25 -5.03 -1.80 -13.02
N LEU A 26 -4.73 -2.82 -13.82
CA LEU A 26 -3.52 -2.93 -14.63
C LEU A 26 -3.38 -1.75 -15.60
N ALA A 27 -4.45 -1.44 -16.34
CA ALA A 27 -4.50 -0.29 -17.26
C ALA A 27 -4.28 1.03 -16.51
N SER A 28 -4.85 1.17 -15.30
CA SER A 28 -4.72 2.40 -14.51
C SER A 28 -3.30 2.68 -14.02
N LEU A 29 -2.41 1.69 -13.94
CA LEU A 29 -1.09 1.85 -13.31
C LEU A 29 -0.20 2.89 -13.99
N ALA A 30 -0.35 3.07 -15.31
CA ALA A 30 0.43 4.01 -16.11
C ALA A 30 -0.30 5.34 -16.37
N MET A 31 -1.60 5.43 -16.07
CA MET A 31 -2.46 6.53 -16.54
C MET A 31 -2.26 7.84 -15.78
N PHE A 32 -1.72 7.80 -14.57
CA PHE A 32 -1.57 8.97 -13.71
C PHE A 32 -0.22 8.96 -12.97
N PRO A 33 0.32 10.15 -12.65
CA PRO A 33 1.63 10.27 -12.02
C PRO A 33 1.68 9.61 -10.63
N LEU A 34 2.88 9.37 -10.10
CA LEU A 34 3.06 9.08 -8.69
C LEU A 34 2.67 10.33 -7.89
N MET A 35 1.63 10.20 -7.07
CA MET A 35 1.09 11.31 -6.30
C MET A 35 1.83 11.46 -4.96
N ASP A 36 2.12 12.71 -4.58
CA ASP A 36 2.56 13.03 -3.22
C ASP A 36 1.41 12.82 -2.21
N THR A 37 1.69 12.40 -0.98
CA THR A 37 3.02 12.21 -0.37
C THR A 37 3.52 10.77 -0.36
N THR A 38 2.64 9.76 -0.50
CA THR A 38 3.04 8.36 -0.25
C THR A 38 3.65 7.67 -1.47
N GLU A 39 2.97 7.63 -2.61
CA GLU A 39 3.46 6.87 -3.77
C GLU A 39 4.75 7.47 -4.34
N ALA A 40 4.81 8.79 -4.47
CA ALA A 40 6.01 9.46 -4.96
C ALA A 40 7.21 9.26 -4.01
N ARG A 41 6.99 9.28 -2.69
CA ARG A 41 8.05 9.07 -1.69
C ARG A 41 8.63 7.66 -1.76
N TYR A 42 7.78 6.64 -1.74
CA TYR A 42 8.24 5.26 -1.82
C TYR A 42 8.79 4.91 -3.20
N GLY A 43 8.25 5.50 -4.26
CA GLY A 43 8.82 5.43 -5.60
C GLY A 43 10.22 6.04 -5.68
N GLU A 44 10.44 7.18 -5.04
CA GLU A 44 11.76 7.82 -5.00
C GLU A 44 12.78 7.02 -4.20
N MET A 45 12.39 6.50 -3.04
CA MET A 45 13.25 5.59 -2.25
C MET A 45 13.70 4.37 -3.08
N ALA A 46 12.78 3.79 -3.86
CA ALA A 46 13.09 2.68 -4.74
C ALA A 46 13.96 3.10 -5.94
N ARG A 47 13.80 4.32 -6.46
CA ARG A 47 14.64 4.87 -7.54
C ARG A 47 16.08 5.04 -7.07
N ILE A 48 16.28 5.68 -5.91
CA ILE A 48 17.60 5.87 -5.28
C ILE A 48 18.25 4.51 -4.99
N MET A 49 17.47 3.53 -4.52
CA MET A 49 17.97 2.17 -4.27
C MET A 49 18.54 1.51 -5.53
N VAL A 50 17.88 1.65 -6.68
CA VAL A 50 18.37 1.13 -7.96
C VAL A 50 19.59 1.92 -8.44
N GLU A 51 19.55 3.25 -8.35
CA GLU A 51 20.63 4.13 -8.80
C GLU A 51 21.93 3.91 -8.01
N THR A 52 21.84 3.80 -6.68
CA THR A 52 23.00 3.66 -5.79
C THR A 52 23.48 2.22 -5.62
N GLY A 53 22.65 1.24 -6.00
CA GLY A 53 22.90 -0.18 -5.71
C GLY A 53 22.78 -0.55 -4.22
N ASN A 54 22.34 0.37 -3.36
CA ASN A 54 22.15 0.09 -1.93
C ASN A 54 20.79 -0.58 -1.67
N TRP A 55 20.74 -1.91 -1.79
CA TRP A 55 19.55 -2.72 -1.52
C TRP A 55 19.29 -2.97 -0.03
N VAL A 56 20.19 -2.55 0.86
CA VAL A 56 20.04 -2.75 2.32
C VAL A 56 19.22 -1.61 2.93
N THR A 57 19.58 -0.35 2.62
CA THR A 57 19.04 0.83 3.29
C THR A 57 18.15 1.64 2.35
N PRO A 58 16.82 1.62 2.52
CA PRO A 58 15.95 2.59 1.87
C PRO A 58 16.38 4.02 2.24
N MET A 59 16.50 4.92 1.26
CA MET A 59 16.97 6.29 1.47
C MET A 59 15.82 7.30 1.29
N PHE A 60 15.57 8.13 2.30
CA PHE A 60 14.57 9.21 2.24
C PHE A 60 15.00 10.33 1.30
N ASP A 61 16.29 10.62 1.26
CA ASP A 61 16.99 11.48 0.30
C ASP A 61 18.42 10.91 0.14
N TYR A 62 19.21 11.40 -0.80
CA TYR A 62 20.60 10.94 -0.94
C TYR A 62 21.36 11.11 0.37
N ASN A 63 21.99 10.02 0.84
CA ASN A 63 22.72 9.93 2.11
C ASN A 63 21.86 10.14 3.38
N VAL A 64 20.53 10.19 3.26
CA VAL A 64 19.59 10.29 4.39
C VAL A 64 18.79 9.00 4.47
N PRO A 65 19.05 8.11 5.45
CA PRO A 65 18.35 6.84 5.53
C PRO A 65 16.89 7.02 5.92
N PHE A 66 16.05 6.09 5.49
CA PHE A 66 14.66 5.98 5.89
C PHE A 66 14.49 4.82 6.88
N TRP A 67 14.32 5.15 8.16
CA TRP A 67 14.12 4.19 9.24
C TRP A 67 12.66 3.86 9.53
N GLY A 68 11.72 4.41 8.75
CA GLY A 68 10.29 4.31 9.04
C GLY A 68 9.69 2.93 8.77
N LYS A 69 10.23 2.16 7.82
CA LYS A 69 9.70 0.85 7.41
C LYS A 69 10.81 -0.11 6.95
N PRO A 70 10.58 -1.44 7.00
CA PRO A 70 11.49 -2.42 6.42
C PRO A 70 11.43 -2.39 4.87
N PRO A 71 12.26 -3.16 4.15
CA PRO A 71 12.69 -2.80 2.80
C PRO A 71 11.74 -3.30 1.71
N LEU A 72 10.80 -4.21 2.02
CA LEU A 72 10.07 -4.96 0.99
C LEU A 72 9.26 -4.06 0.06
N PHE A 73 8.72 -2.95 0.56
CA PHE A 73 8.00 -2.00 -0.29
C PHE A 73 8.92 -1.37 -1.35
N ALA A 74 10.17 -1.06 -0.99
CA ALA A 74 11.17 -0.48 -1.87
C ALA A 74 11.70 -1.55 -2.83
N TRP A 75 11.99 -2.76 -2.34
CA TRP A 75 12.42 -3.89 -3.17
C TRP A 75 11.42 -4.22 -4.28
N LEU A 76 10.12 -4.23 -3.97
CA LEU A 76 9.09 -4.49 -4.97
C LEU A 76 9.18 -3.47 -6.13
N SER A 77 9.19 -2.18 -5.82
CA SER A 77 9.27 -1.13 -6.84
C SER A 77 10.65 -1.08 -7.52
N ALA A 78 11.74 -1.34 -6.81
CA ALA A 78 13.10 -1.38 -7.35
C ALA A 78 13.30 -2.52 -8.35
N VAL A 79 12.75 -3.71 -8.07
CA VAL A 79 12.70 -4.81 -9.05
C VAL A 79 11.88 -4.39 -10.27
N GLY A 80 10.75 -3.72 -10.07
CA GLY A 80 9.95 -3.16 -11.16
C GLY A 80 10.76 -2.20 -12.04
N PHE A 81 11.48 -1.25 -11.44
CA PHE A 81 12.35 -0.33 -12.17
C PHE A 81 13.50 -1.03 -12.90
N SER A 82 14.08 -2.08 -12.31
CA SER A 82 15.16 -2.84 -12.92
C SER A 82 14.71 -3.61 -14.16
N VAL A 83 13.43 -4.03 -14.23
CA VAL A 83 12.88 -4.81 -15.34
C VAL A 83 12.22 -3.93 -16.41
N PHE A 84 11.47 -2.90 -15.99
CA PHE A 84 10.61 -2.10 -16.89
C PHE A 84 11.09 -0.65 -17.06
N GLY A 85 12.23 -0.29 -16.48
CA GLY A 85 12.73 1.08 -16.44
C GLY A 85 12.02 1.96 -15.40
N ILE A 86 12.53 3.17 -15.16
CA ILE A 86 11.98 4.11 -14.17
C ILE A 86 10.72 4.77 -14.75
N ASN A 87 9.55 4.30 -14.33
CA ASN A 87 8.25 4.88 -14.69
C ASN A 87 7.14 4.45 -13.70
N GLU A 88 5.94 5.02 -13.82
CA GLU A 88 4.84 4.75 -12.90
C GLU A 88 4.35 3.29 -12.91
N PHE A 89 4.30 2.68 -14.09
CA PHE A 89 3.90 1.28 -14.24
C PHE A 89 4.88 0.37 -13.50
N ALA A 90 6.18 0.57 -13.73
CA ALA A 90 7.25 -0.19 -13.10
C ALA A 90 7.20 -0.08 -11.57
N ALA A 91 6.91 1.10 -11.03
CA ALA A 91 6.78 1.29 -9.58
C ALA A 91 5.61 0.48 -8.98
N ARG A 92 4.49 0.37 -9.72
CA ARG A 92 3.20 -0.14 -9.24
C ARG A 92 2.92 -1.61 -9.57
N PHE A 93 3.41 -2.10 -10.70
CA PHE A 93 3.10 -3.44 -11.22
C PHE A 93 3.46 -4.57 -10.24
N PRO A 94 4.65 -4.58 -9.58
CA PRO A 94 4.98 -5.59 -8.58
C PRO A 94 3.99 -5.61 -7.40
N HIS A 95 3.46 -4.45 -6.99
CA HIS A 95 2.44 -4.38 -5.93
C HIS A 95 1.09 -4.94 -6.38
N LEU A 96 0.73 -4.77 -7.66
CA LEU A 96 -0.47 -5.40 -8.24
C LEU A 96 -0.32 -6.92 -8.25
N LEU A 97 0.87 -7.42 -8.62
CA LEU A 97 1.15 -8.85 -8.62
C LEU A 97 0.98 -9.45 -7.22
N ILE A 98 1.44 -8.77 -6.17
CA ILE A 98 1.21 -9.19 -4.77
C ILE A 98 -0.29 -9.26 -4.43
N GLY A 99 -1.08 -8.29 -4.90
CA GLY A 99 -2.54 -8.31 -4.74
C GLY A 99 -3.22 -9.46 -5.49
N VAL A 100 -2.75 -9.79 -6.70
CA VAL A 100 -3.27 -10.95 -7.45
C VAL A 100 -2.84 -12.27 -6.80
N LEU A 101 -1.59 -12.37 -6.34
CA LEU A 101 -1.06 -13.56 -5.65
C LEU A 101 -1.84 -13.86 -4.35
N THR A 102 -2.33 -12.83 -3.66
CA THR A 102 -3.16 -12.99 -2.46
C THR A 102 -4.48 -13.72 -2.75
N LEU A 103 -5.01 -13.64 -3.98
CA LEU A 103 -6.23 -14.35 -4.36
C LEU A 103 -6.07 -15.88 -4.33
N VAL A 104 -4.86 -16.38 -4.57
CA VAL A 104 -4.57 -17.83 -4.63
C VAL A 104 -4.85 -18.53 -3.29
N PRO A 105 -4.21 -18.17 -2.16
CA PRO A 105 -4.51 -18.82 -0.89
C PRO A 105 -5.97 -18.58 -0.46
N VAL A 106 -6.54 -17.40 -0.71
CA VAL A 106 -7.96 -17.10 -0.42
C VAL A 106 -8.88 -18.07 -1.15
N PHE A 107 -8.62 -18.40 -2.41
CA PHE A 107 -9.39 -19.37 -3.17
C PHE A 107 -9.38 -20.75 -2.52
N TYR A 108 -8.20 -21.23 -2.10
CA TYR A 108 -8.09 -22.55 -1.46
C TYR A 108 -8.80 -22.59 -0.11
N LEU A 109 -8.64 -21.55 0.73
CA LEU A 109 -9.35 -21.47 2.00
C LEU A 109 -10.86 -21.41 1.75
N ALA A 110 -11.33 -20.53 0.86
CA ALA A 110 -12.74 -20.40 0.53
C ALA A 110 -13.32 -21.71 0.01
N LYS A 111 -12.62 -22.41 -0.90
CA LYS A 111 -13.04 -23.70 -1.43
C LYS A 111 -13.17 -24.75 -0.31
N SER A 112 -12.23 -24.77 0.64
CA SER A 112 -12.25 -25.70 1.78
C SER A 112 -13.39 -25.40 2.75
N LEU A 113 -13.58 -24.12 3.12
CA LEU A 113 -14.60 -23.71 4.09
C LEU A 113 -16.02 -23.80 3.54
N LEU A 114 -16.19 -23.46 2.26
CA LEU A 114 -17.49 -23.39 1.59
C LEU A 114 -17.86 -24.71 0.89
N ASN A 115 -16.96 -25.68 0.82
CA ASN A 115 -17.10 -26.92 0.06
C ASN A 115 -17.59 -26.70 -1.40
N SER A 116 -17.26 -25.56 -2.00
CA SER A 116 -17.78 -25.15 -3.31
C SER A 116 -16.75 -24.33 -4.08
N ARG A 117 -16.33 -24.87 -5.24
CA ARG A 117 -15.44 -24.16 -6.17
C ARG A 117 -16.07 -22.88 -6.70
N LYS A 118 -17.39 -22.89 -6.92
CA LYS A 118 -18.13 -21.73 -7.42
C LYS A 118 -18.19 -20.62 -6.38
N ALA A 119 -18.47 -20.96 -5.12
CA ALA A 119 -18.48 -20.00 -4.02
C ALA A 119 -17.08 -19.44 -3.75
N ALA A 120 -16.02 -20.25 -3.92
CA ALA A 120 -14.64 -19.79 -3.83
C ALA A 120 -14.31 -18.72 -4.89
N TRP A 121 -14.73 -18.90 -6.15
CA TRP A 121 -14.59 -17.87 -7.17
C TRP A 121 -15.39 -16.60 -6.84
N MET A 122 -16.58 -16.74 -6.26
CA MET A 122 -17.36 -15.59 -5.81
C MET A 122 -16.66 -14.82 -4.68
N ALA A 123 -16.02 -15.51 -3.73
CA ALA A 123 -15.21 -14.86 -2.69
C ALA A 123 -14.07 -14.03 -3.31
N LEU A 124 -13.40 -14.54 -4.36
CA LEU A 124 -12.38 -13.75 -5.07
C LEU A 124 -12.98 -12.54 -5.78
N ALA A 125 -14.15 -12.68 -6.40
CA ALA A 125 -14.81 -11.54 -7.03
C ALA A 125 -15.19 -10.47 -6.00
N ILE A 126 -15.74 -10.86 -4.85
CA ILE A 126 -16.04 -9.94 -3.74
C ILE A 126 -14.76 -9.22 -3.30
N LEU A 127 -13.68 -9.96 -3.05
CA LEU A 127 -12.40 -9.38 -2.62
C LEU A 127 -11.86 -8.39 -3.66
N MET A 128 -11.75 -8.80 -4.93
CA MET A 128 -11.18 -7.98 -6.00
C MET A 128 -12.05 -6.77 -6.37
N THR A 129 -13.36 -6.81 -6.09
CA THR A 129 -14.29 -5.68 -6.30
C THR A 129 -14.56 -4.87 -5.03
N THR A 130 -13.86 -5.18 -3.93
CA THR A 130 -13.87 -4.34 -2.74
C THR A 130 -13.01 -3.10 -3.00
N CYS A 131 -13.56 -1.90 -2.78
CA CYS A 131 -12.93 -0.62 -3.13
C CYS A 131 -11.51 -0.49 -2.58
N GLY A 132 -11.34 -0.69 -1.28
CA GLY A 132 -10.04 -0.61 -0.61
C GLY A 132 -9.04 -1.61 -1.18
N TYR A 133 -9.46 -2.84 -1.47
CA TYR A 133 -8.58 -3.87 -2.04
C TYR A 133 -8.16 -3.55 -3.48
N LEU A 134 -9.11 -3.13 -4.34
CA LEU A 134 -8.81 -2.76 -5.73
C LEU A 134 -7.84 -1.58 -5.81
N VAL A 135 -8.05 -0.55 -4.99
CA VAL A 135 -7.19 0.66 -4.97
C VAL A 135 -5.80 0.33 -4.44
N THR A 136 -5.72 -0.42 -3.33
CA THR A 136 -4.42 -0.75 -2.72
C THR A 136 -3.62 -1.76 -3.55
N ALA A 137 -4.28 -2.67 -4.27
CA ALA A 137 -3.63 -3.55 -5.24
C ALA A 137 -2.94 -2.71 -6.32
N GLY A 138 -1.61 -2.68 -6.37
CA GLY A 138 -0.86 -1.85 -7.31
C GLY A 138 -0.60 -0.41 -6.87
N ALA A 139 -0.96 -0.03 -5.66
CA ALA A 139 -0.48 1.23 -5.09
C ALA A 139 0.91 1.01 -4.49
N VAL A 140 1.80 1.98 -4.64
CA VAL A 140 3.15 1.91 -4.04
C VAL A 140 3.05 2.14 -2.53
N MET A 141 2.83 1.07 -1.77
CA MET A 141 2.63 1.09 -0.31
C MET A 141 2.95 -0.26 0.35
N THR A 142 3.06 -0.27 1.68
CA THR A 142 3.39 -1.48 2.46
C THR A 142 2.22 -2.47 2.62
N ASP A 143 0.98 -2.00 2.47
CA ASP A 143 -0.21 -2.64 3.01
C ASP A 143 -0.62 -3.91 2.24
N MET A 144 -0.34 -3.97 0.94
CA MET A 144 -0.62 -5.17 0.14
C MET A 144 0.32 -6.33 0.45
N ALA A 145 1.61 -6.05 0.67
CA ALA A 145 2.56 -7.07 1.11
C ALA A 145 2.19 -7.60 2.50
N LEU A 146 1.79 -6.71 3.42
CA LEU A 146 1.28 -7.11 4.73
C LEU A 146 0.00 -7.98 4.58
N THR A 147 -0.93 -7.58 3.71
CA THR A 147 -2.17 -8.33 3.45
C THR A 147 -1.89 -9.74 2.94
N LEU A 148 -0.99 -9.90 1.96
CA LEU A 148 -0.55 -11.22 1.48
C LEU A 148 0.06 -12.05 2.63
N SER A 149 0.97 -11.45 3.39
CA SER A 149 1.68 -12.15 4.47
C SER A 149 0.73 -12.64 5.58
N MET A 150 -0.22 -11.78 6.02
CA MET A 150 -1.22 -12.15 7.02
C MET A 150 -2.19 -13.21 6.48
N THR A 151 -2.60 -13.09 5.21
CA THR A 151 -3.44 -14.08 4.52
C THR A 151 -2.76 -15.44 4.46
N LEU A 152 -1.50 -15.49 4.03
CA LEU A 152 -0.72 -16.72 4.00
C LEU A 152 -0.54 -17.31 5.40
N ALA A 153 -0.22 -16.49 6.40
CA ALA A 153 -0.04 -16.95 7.77
C ALA A 153 -1.33 -17.62 8.29
N LEU A 154 -2.46 -16.91 8.24
CA LEU A 154 -3.72 -17.43 8.79
C LEU A 154 -4.25 -18.64 8.02
N ILE A 155 -4.05 -18.71 6.70
CA ILE A 155 -4.46 -19.85 5.88
C ILE A 155 -3.54 -21.05 6.09
N CYS A 156 -2.23 -20.85 6.19
CA CYS A 156 -1.28 -21.91 6.53
C CYS A 156 -1.56 -22.46 7.93
N PHE A 157 -1.83 -21.58 8.90
CA PHE A 157 -2.28 -22.00 10.23
C PHE A 157 -3.55 -22.87 10.14
N TRP A 158 -4.57 -22.42 9.42
CA TRP A 158 -5.84 -23.13 9.28
C TRP A 158 -5.69 -24.51 8.63
N PHE A 159 -4.88 -24.64 7.58
CA PHE A 159 -4.62 -25.94 6.94
C PHE A 159 -3.72 -26.83 7.77
N ASN A 160 -2.71 -26.30 8.47
CA ASN A 160 -1.94 -27.06 9.44
C ASN A 160 -2.84 -27.61 10.55
N TRP A 161 -3.82 -26.81 11.00
CA TRP A 161 -4.77 -27.18 12.03
C TRP A 161 -5.71 -28.34 11.63
N GLN A 162 -6.29 -28.28 10.43
CA GLN A 162 -7.30 -29.26 9.99
C GLN A 162 -6.77 -30.66 9.69
N GLN A 163 -5.48 -30.78 9.39
CA GLN A 163 -4.92 -32.05 8.92
C GLN A 163 -4.85 -33.08 10.08
N ASN A 164 -4.88 -34.36 9.71
CA ASN A 164 -4.61 -35.46 10.65
C ASN A 164 -3.31 -36.22 10.27
N ASP A 165 -2.72 -35.92 9.12
CA ASP A 165 -1.54 -36.58 8.55
C ASP A 165 -0.24 -35.81 8.83
N ASP A 166 0.68 -36.44 9.58
CA ASP A 166 1.93 -35.90 10.13
C ASP A 166 2.89 -35.24 9.11
N ASN A 167 2.82 -35.59 7.82
CA ASN A 167 3.73 -35.02 6.82
C ASN A 167 3.23 -33.74 6.16
N GLN A 168 1.94 -33.65 5.80
CA GLN A 168 1.37 -32.42 5.21
C GLN A 168 1.26 -31.29 6.24
N HIS A 169 1.16 -31.63 7.54
CA HIS A 169 1.26 -30.68 8.64
C HIS A 169 2.49 -29.76 8.55
N LYS A 170 3.65 -30.33 8.22
CA LYS A 170 4.93 -29.62 8.35
C LYS A 170 5.05 -28.48 7.33
N ILE A 171 4.60 -28.68 6.09
CA ILE A 171 4.70 -27.66 5.03
C ILE A 171 3.89 -26.41 5.39
N TYR A 172 2.63 -26.57 5.80
CA TYR A 172 1.81 -25.46 6.23
C TYR A 172 2.33 -24.83 7.53
N GLY A 173 2.89 -25.63 8.45
CA GLY A 173 3.57 -25.14 9.64
C GLY A 173 4.75 -24.21 9.28
N TYR A 174 5.64 -24.62 8.37
CA TYR A 174 6.73 -23.76 7.90
C TYR A 174 6.22 -22.56 7.09
N GLY A 175 5.17 -22.75 6.29
CA GLY A 175 4.50 -21.68 5.54
C GLY A 175 3.96 -20.58 6.46
N PHE A 176 3.43 -20.93 7.63
CA PHE A 176 3.02 -19.97 8.66
C PHE A 176 4.20 -19.08 9.10
N PHE A 177 5.33 -19.67 9.49
CA PHE A 177 6.50 -18.90 9.93
C PHE A 177 7.16 -18.11 8.80
N ALA A 178 7.22 -18.64 7.57
CA ALA A 178 7.71 -17.92 6.41
C ALA A 178 6.82 -16.72 6.06
N ALA A 179 5.50 -16.86 6.20
CA ALA A 179 4.56 -15.76 6.01
C ALA A 179 4.71 -14.67 7.08
N LEU A 180 4.94 -15.05 8.35
CA LEU A 180 5.28 -14.08 9.40
C LEU A 180 6.58 -13.34 9.07
N ALA A 181 7.59 -14.02 8.56
CA ALA A 181 8.86 -13.41 8.15
C ALA A 181 8.66 -12.40 7.00
N LEU A 182 7.85 -12.75 6.00
CA LEU A 182 7.48 -11.84 4.93
C LEU A 182 6.79 -10.58 5.46
N GLY A 183 5.86 -10.73 6.42
CA GLY A 183 5.18 -9.60 7.05
C GLY A 183 6.11 -8.72 7.89
N MET A 184 7.12 -9.31 8.54
CA MET A 184 8.16 -8.59 9.27
C MET A 184 9.00 -7.72 8.33
N LEU A 185 9.28 -8.19 7.11
CA LEU A 185 9.98 -7.42 6.08
C LEU A 185 9.04 -6.44 5.33
N ALA A 186 7.72 -6.60 5.46
CA ALA A 186 6.74 -5.68 4.87
C ALA A 186 6.47 -4.46 5.76
N LYS A 187 6.13 -4.71 7.03
CA LYS A 187 5.63 -3.67 7.95
C LYS A 187 6.03 -3.91 9.42
N GLY A 188 7.08 -4.69 9.65
CA GLY A 188 7.65 -4.89 10.99
C GLY A 188 6.80 -5.76 11.91
N PRO A 189 6.98 -5.62 13.24
CA PRO A 189 6.28 -6.40 14.28
C PRO A 189 4.75 -6.40 14.19
N LEU A 190 4.15 -5.45 13.46
CA LEU A 190 2.71 -5.37 13.26
C LEU A 190 2.10 -6.68 12.76
N ILE A 191 2.80 -7.46 11.94
CA ILE A 191 2.31 -8.78 11.48
C ILE A 191 2.04 -9.73 12.64
N LEU A 192 2.94 -9.77 13.64
CA LEU A 192 2.83 -10.67 14.78
C LEU A 192 1.63 -10.27 15.65
N VAL A 193 1.43 -8.96 15.82
CA VAL A 193 0.29 -8.41 16.58
C VAL A 193 -1.03 -8.73 15.89
N LEU A 194 -1.14 -8.50 14.57
CA LEU A 194 -2.39 -8.75 13.83
C LEU A 194 -2.74 -10.25 13.75
N VAL A 195 -1.76 -11.11 13.47
CA VAL A 195 -1.97 -12.57 13.47
C VAL A 195 -2.29 -13.06 14.88
N GLY A 196 -1.60 -12.55 15.91
CA GLY A 196 -1.89 -12.84 17.30
C GLY A 196 -3.32 -12.44 17.69
N LEU A 197 -3.75 -11.21 17.39
CA LEU A 197 -5.12 -10.73 17.64
C LEU A 197 -6.18 -11.50 16.84
N SER A 198 -5.82 -12.14 15.73
CA SER A 198 -6.71 -13.04 15.00
C SER A 198 -6.82 -14.41 15.67
N LEU A 199 -5.69 -15.00 16.06
CA LEU A 199 -5.64 -16.39 16.54
C LEU A 199 -5.95 -16.53 18.03
N VAL A 200 -5.44 -15.64 18.89
CA VAL A 200 -5.56 -15.76 20.36
C VAL A 200 -7.02 -15.76 20.83
N PRO A 201 -7.89 -14.81 20.41
CA PRO A 201 -9.30 -14.84 20.79
C PRO A 201 -10.00 -16.11 20.29
N TRP A 202 -9.74 -16.50 19.04
CA TRP A 202 -10.32 -17.70 18.44
C TRP A 202 -9.92 -18.98 19.18
N LEU A 203 -8.64 -19.15 19.50
CA LEU A 203 -8.11 -20.28 20.26
C LEU A 203 -8.69 -20.34 21.67
N THR A 204 -8.86 -19.19 22.30
CA THR A 204 -9.41 -19.08 23.66
C THR A 204 -10.88 -19.47 23.67
N PHE A 205 -11.71 -18.91 22.77
CA PHE A 205 -13.13 -19.22 22.72
C PHE A 205 -13.42 -20.68 22.35
N ASN A 206 -12.56 -21.30 21.54
CA ASN A 206 -12.71 -22.69 21.14
C ASN A 206 -11.90 -23.68 22.02
N LYS A 207 -11.15 -23.20 23.03
CA LYS A 207 -10.30 -24.01 23.94
C LYS A 207 -9.26 -24.88 23.21
N LEU A 208 -8.63 -24.35 22.17
CA LEU A 208 -7.78 -25.11 21.23
C LEU A 208 -6.27 -25.00 21.46
N TRP A 209 -5.85 -24.35 22.55
CA TRP A 209 -4.43 -24.04 22.83
C TRP A 209 -3.49 -25.24 22.79
N GLN A 210 -3.86 -26.37 23.40
CA GLN A 210 -2.99 -27.55 23.48
C GLN A 210 -2.62 -28.12 22.09
N HIS A 211 -3.54 -28.02 21.14
CA HIS A 211 -3.34 -28.56 19.80
C HIS A 211 -2.34 -27.71 19.00
N VAL A 212 -2.33 -26.38 19.18
CA VAL A 212 -1.40 -25.48 18.50
C VAL A 212 0.05 -25.74 18.91
N TRP A 213 0.29 -25.95 20.20
CA TRP A 213 1.62 -26.28 20.73
C TRP A 213 2.19 -27.59 20.16
N ARG A 214 1.31 -28.53 19.78
CA ARG A 214 1.71 -29.83 19.22
C ARG A 214 1.84 -29.82 17.69
N LYS A 215 1.02 -29.03 16.99
CA LYS A 215 0.90 -29.08 15.51
C LYS A 215 1.82 -28.11 14.79
N LEU A 216 2.16 -26.97 15.40
CA LEU A 216 3.10 -26.02 14.80
C LEU A 216 4.55 -26.41 15.10
N PRO A 217 5.47 -26.33 14.11
CA PRO A 217 6.88 -26.64 14.32
C PRO A 217 7.58 -25.47 15.02
N TRP A 218 7.22 -25.15 16.27
CA TRP A 218 7.66 -23.93 16.96
C TRP A 218 9.17 -23.69 16.90
N ILE A 219 9.99 -24.70 17.18
CA ILE A 219 11.46 -24.57 17.16
C ILE A 219 11.97 -24.34 15.74
N LYS A 220 11.75 -25.31 14.84
CA LYS A 220 12.27 -25.26 13.45
C LYS A 220 11.66 -24.12 12.63
N GLY A 221 10.40 -23.81 12.87
CA GLY A 221 9.66 -22.70 12.29
C GLY A 221 10.17 -21.35 12.78
N SER A 222 10.45 -21.20 14.08
CA SER A 222 11.08 -19.96 14.59
C SER A 222 12.49 -19.79 14.02
N LEU A 223 13.27 -20.87 13.91
CA LEU A 223 14.58 -20.83 13.23
C LEU A 223 14.45 -20.35 11.78
N LEU A 224 13.47 -20.87 11.02
CA LEU A 224 13.17 -20.39 9.67
C LEU A 224 12.78 -18.90 9.65
N PHE A 225 11.89 -18.49 10.56
CA PHE A 225 11.46 -17.09 10.68
C PHE A 225 12.65 -16.16 10.93
N PHE A 226 13.52 -16.50 11.88
CA PHE A 226 14.70 -15.70 12.19
C PHE A 226 15.72 -15.72 11.06
N ALA A 227 15.94 -16.87 10.40
CA ALA A 227 16.82 -16.97 9.24
C ALA A 227 16.37 -16.09 8.07
N LEU A 228 15.06 -15.90 7.89
CA LEU A 228 14.50 -15.05 6.83
C LEU A 228 14.43 -13.57 7.20
N THR A 229 14.41 -13.23 8.49
CA THR A 229 14.21 -11.84 8.95
C THR A 229 15.49 -11.18 9.44
N LEU A 230 16.22 -11.83 10.34
CA LEU A 230 17.37 -11.23 11.02
C LEU A 230 18.47 -10.74 10.08
N PRO A 231 18.83 -11.42 8.97
CA PRO A 231 19.92 -10.95 8.12
C PRO A 231 19.73 -9.50 7.65
N TRP A 232 18.51 -9.12 7.24
CA TRP A 232 18.26 -7.76 6.80
C TRP A 232 18.24 -6.77 7.98
N TYR A 233 17.60 -7.11 9.10
CA TYR A 233 17.56 -6.22 10.27
C TYR A 233 18.95 -5.94 10.84
N ILE A 234 19.81 -6.96 10.88
CA ILE A 234 21.21 -6.84 11.29
C ILE A 234 21.98 -5.97 10.29
N ALA A 235 21.83 -6.22 8.98
CA ALA A 235 22.49 -5.42 7.96
C ALA A 235 22.05 -3.95 7.99
N ALA A 236 20.76 -3.67 8.21
CA ALA A 236 20.23 -2.33 8.32
C ALA A 236 20.77 -1.58 9.55
N GLU A 237 20.90 -2.25 10.70
CA GLU A 237 21.51 -1.68 11.91
C GLU A 237 23.00 -1.40 11.72
N ILE A 238 23.74 -2.32 11.09
CA ILE A 238 25.17 -2.13 10.81
C ILE A 238 25.38 -0.98 9.83
N ALA A 239 24.57 -0.90 8.77
CA ALA A 239 24.67 0.14 7.76
C ALA A 239 24.30 1.52 8.31
N THR A 240 23.31 1.58 9.21
CA THR A 240 22.85 2.82 9.84
C THR A 240 22.51 2.61 11.31
N PRO A 241 23.51 2.70 12.22
CA PRO A 241 23.31 2.48 13.64
C PRO A 241 22.23 3.37 14.25
N GLY A 242 21.39 2.81 15.12
CA GLY A 242 20.22 3.46 15.69
C GLY A 242 18.91 3.17 14.95
N PHE A 243 18.96 2.48 13.80
CA PHE A 243 17.78 2.06 13.05
C PHE A 243 16.81 1.24 13.91
N LEU A 244 17.27 0.21 14.62
CA LEU A 244 16.43 -0.68 15.43
C LEU A 244 15.77 0.08 16.57
N GLN A 245 16.51 0.96 17.24
CA GLN A 245 15.96 1.80 18.31
C GLN A 245 14.83 2.68 17.76
N TYR A 246 15.06 3.37 16.65
CA TYR A 246 14.05 4.21 16.03
C TYR A 246 12.84 3.41 15.52
N PHE A 247 13.10 2.34 14.75
CA PHE A 247 12.08 1.57 14.06
C PHE A 247 11.23 0.72 15.01
N ILE A 248 11.84 0.04 15.98
CA ILE A 248 11.09 -0.78 16.93
C ILE A 248 10.44 0.12 17.98
N ILE A 249 11.21 0.95 18.69
CA ILE A 249 10.68 1.72 19.83
C ILE A 249 9.92 2.95 19.36
N GLY A 250 10.51 3.78 18.50
CA GLY A 250 9.85 4.98 17.98
C GLY A 250 8.59 4.67 17.17
N GLU A 251 8.78 3.97 16.05
CA GLU A 251 7.72 3.76 15.06
C GLU A 251 6.59 2.80 15.48
N HIS A 252 6.82 1.88 16.43
CA HIS A 252 5.77 0.93 16.87
C HIS A 252 5.25 1.19 18.28
N PHE A 253 6.10 1.53 19.25
CA PHE A 253 5.65 1.76 20.62
C PHE A 253 5.28 3.22 20.85
N GLN A 254 6.21 4.16 20.61
CA GLN A 254 5.97 5.59 20.86
C GLN A 254 4.88 6.13 19.94
N ARG A 255 4.93 5.83 18.65
CA ARG A 255 3.90 6.24 17.67
C ARG A 255 2.50 5.71 17.99
N PHE A 256 2.38 4.54 18.63
CA PHE A 256 1.09 3.95 19.00
C PHE A 256 0.56 4.47 20.33
N LEU A 257 1.44 4.63 21.33
CA LEU A 257 1.07 4.96 22.71
C LEU A 257 1.05 6.46 23.01
N VAL A 258 1.84 7.26 22.29
CA VAL A 258 2.00 8.70 22.53
C VAL A 258 1.23 9.48 21.47
N PRO A 259 0.08 10.10 21.80
CA PRO A 259 -0.62 10.99 20.89
C PRO A 259 0.30 12.14 20.47
N GLY A 260 0.38 12.42 19.16
CA GLY A 260 1.17 13.55 18.65
C GLY A 260 2.69 13.39 18.78
N TRP A 261 3.22 12.16 18.89
CA TRP A 261 4.66 11.90 19.00
C TRP A 261 5.52 12.74 18.04
N GLU A 262 6.36 13.62 18.61
CA GLU A 262 7.20 14.58 17.87
C GLU A 262 8.42 13.93 17.19
N GLY A 263 8.71 12.65 17.48
CA GLY A 263 9.83 11.91 16.88
C GLY A 263 9.57 11.34 15.48
N ASP A 264 8.40 11.61 14.86
CA ASP A 264 8.14 11.20 13.47
C ASP A 264 9.03 12.02 12.52
N LEU A 265 10.10 11.39 12.01
CA LEU A 265 11.07 12.02 11.12
C LEU A 265 10.51 12.22 9.71
N TYR A 266 9.40 11.56 9.36
CA TYR A 266 9.02 11.33 7.97
C TYR A 266 7.57 11.74 7.64
N GLY A 267 6.80 12.29 8.57
CA GLY A 267 5.41 12.69 8.31
C GLY A 267 4.75 13.58 9.37
N SER A 268 3.61 14.13 8.98
CA SER A 268 2.64 14.75 9.89
C SER A 268 1.71 13.66 10.43
N ALA A 269 1.51 13.63 11.76
CA ALA A 269 0.58 12.72 12.40
C ALA A 269 -0.84 12.90 11.80
N HIS A 270 -1.44 11.81 11.33
CA HIS A 270 -2.85 11.82 10.91
C HIS A 270 -3.69 11.66 12.17
N ASP A 271 -3.94 12.74 12.89
CA ASP A 271 -4.75 12.66 14.10
C ASP A 271 -6.22 12.43 13.75
N GLN A 272 -6.71 11.23 14.04
CA GLN A 272 -8.08 10.82 13.82
C GLN A 272 -8.73 10.47 15.17
N PRO A 273 -10.05 10.69 15.33
CA PRO A 273 -10.76 10.26 16.52
C PRO A 273 -10.59 8.75 16.77
N LYS A 274 -10.40 8.35 18.04
CA LYS A 274 -10.33 6.93 18.42
C LYS A 274 -11.57 6.19 17.92
N GLY A 275 -11.36 5.00 17.35
CA GLY A 275 -12.43 4.22 16.72
C GLY A 275 -12.81 4.62 15.29
N MET A 276 -12.24 5.69 14.71
CA MET A 276 -12.47 6.08 13.31
C MET A 276 -12.10 4.97 12.30
N ILE A 277 -11.25 4.02 12.71
CA ILE A 277 -10.91 2.84 11.92
C ILE A 277 -12.14 2.00 11.50
N TRP A 278 -13.20 1.96 12.31
CA TRP A 278 -14.42 1.22 11.96
C TRP A 278 -15.18 1.89 10.82
N LEU A 279 -15.18 3.23 10.78
CA LEU A 279 -15.73 4.00 9.65
C LEU A 279 -14.86 3.85 8.40
N PHE A 280 -13.54 3.81 8.57
CA PHE A 280 -12.63 3.48 7.47
C PHE A 280 -12.89 2.08 6.92
N TRP A 281 -13.15 1.08 7.77
CA TRP A 281 -13.55 -0.23 7.29
C TRP A 281 -14.86 -0.16 6.51
N LEU A 282 -15.89 0.52 7.03
CA LEU A 282 -17.15 0.66 6.30
C LEU A 282 -16.95 1.24 4.90
N ALA A 283 -16.16 2.29 4.76
CA ALA A 283 -15.89 2.94 3.48
C ALA A 283 -15.02 2.10 2.54
N THR A 284 -13.91 1.54 3.05
CA THR A 284 -12.96 0.75 2.24
C THR A 284 -13.53 -0.61 1.83
N ALA A 285 -14.42 -1.20 2.63
CA ALA A 285 -15.10 -2.44 2.34
C ALA A 285 -16.32 -2.29 1.40
N LEU A 286 -16.65 -1.06 0.97
CA LEU A 286 -17.70 -0.86 -0.04
C LEU A 286 -17.37 -1.60 -1.34
N PRO A 287 -18.39 -2.11 -2.04
CA PRO A 287 -19.83 -2.03 -1.75
C PRO A 287 -20.33 -3.15 -0.83
N TRP A 288 -19.43 -3.98 -0.28
CA TRP A 288 -19.76 -5.23 0.39
C TRP A 288 -20.01 -5.10 1.89
N SER A 289 -19.49 -4.05 2.53
CA SER A 289 -19.71 -3.79 3.97
C SER A 289 -21.17 -3.77 4.40
N PRO A 290 -22.12 -3.07 3.71
CA PRO A 290 -23.52 -3.05 4.13
C PRO A 290 -24.18 -4.42 3.96
N ILE A 291 -23.80 -5.17 2.92
CA ILE A 291 -24.33 -6.51 2.64
C ILE A 291 -23.86 -7.49 3.71
N LEU A 292 -22.59 -7.43 4.12
CA LEU A 292 -22.07 -8.25 5.21
C LEU A 292 -22.80 -7.94 6.53
N ILE A 293 -22.96 -6.67 6.89
CA ILE A 293 -23.67 -6.28 8.12
C ILE A 293 -25.10 -6.80 8.10
N TRP A 294 -25.82 -6.60 6.99
CA TRP A 294 -27.19 -7.08 6.84
C TRP A 294 -27.29 -8.61 6.99
N GLN A 295 -26.41 -9.36 6.33
CA GLN A 295 -26.39 -10.82 6.44
C GLN A 295 -25.99 -11.30 7.83
N ALA A 296 -25.02 -10.65 8.47
CA ALA A 296 -24.60 -10.96 9.82
C ALA A 296 -25.73 -10.70 10.84
N CYS A 297 -26.51 -9.63 10.68
CA CYS A 297 -27.67 -9.35 11.52
C CYS A 297 -28.80 -10.38 11.31
N LYS A 298 -29.07 -10.77 10.06
CA LYS A 298 -30.13 -11.73 9.72
C LYS A 298 -29.79 -13.15 10.21
N HIS A 299 -28.55 -13.60 10.01
CA HIS A 299 -28.15 -14.99 10.24
C HIS A 299 -27.27 -15.19 11.49
N GLY A 300 -26.83 -14.12 12.15
CA GLY A 300 -25.98 -14.17 13.35
C GLY A 300 -26.66 -14.82 14.56
N ARG A 301 -27.99 -14.74 14.66
CA ARG A 301 -28.77 -15.38 15.73
C ARG A 301 -28.92 -16.90 15.58
N LEU A 302 -28.76 -17.43 14.36
CA LEU A 302 -28.96 -18.85 14.05
C LEU A 302 -27.75 -19.72 14.39
N SER A 303 -26.54 -19.15 14.31
CA SER A 303 -25.28 -19.84 14.63
C SER A 303 -25.19 -20.21 16.12
N ALA A 304 -25.85 -19.45 17.01
CA ALA A 304 -25.88 -19.73 18.44
C ALA A 304 -26.68 -21.00 18.82
N ARG A 305 -27.58 -21.46 17.94
CA ARG A 305 -28.50 -22.57 18.25
C ARG A 305 -27.94 -23.96 17.90
N ASN A 306 -26.95 -24.03 16.99
CA ASN A 306 -26.30 -25.27 16.53
C ASN A 306 -24.84 -25.37 16.99
N ALA A 307 -24.52 -24.84 18.18
CA ALA A 307 -23.17 -24.75 18.74
C ALA A 307 -22.59 -26.08 19.24
N ASN A 308 -22.80 -27.19 18.53
CA ASN A 308 -22.22 -28.49 18.88
C ASN A 308 -21.25 -29.02 17.80
N LEU A 309 -20.06 -29.39 18.31
CA LEU A 309 -19.08 -30.36 17.79
C LEU A 309 -17.98 -29.93 16.80
N TYR A 310 -17.94 -28.71 16.26
CA TYR A 310 -16.81 -28.27 15.41
C TYR A 310 -16.32 -26.83 15.73
N PRO A 311 -15.00 -26.55 15.61
CA PRO A 311 -14.48 -25.18 15.69
C PRO A 311 -15.19 -24.29 14.67
N ASN A 312 -15.79 -23.18 15.13
CA ASN A 312 -16.64 -22.40 14.26
C ASN A 312 -15.80 -21.63 13.22
N GLN A 313 -15.80 -22.09 11.97
CA GLN A 313 -15.16 -21.44 10.81
C GLN A 313 -15.52 -19.94 10.73
N GLN A 314 -16.76 -19.60 11.07
CA GLN A 314 -17.26 -18.23 11.11
C GLN A 314 -16.53 -17.40 12.17
N SER A 315 -16.27 -17.98 13.35
CA SER A 315 -15.54 -17.28 14.43
C SER A 315 -14.08 -17.02 14.06
N PHE A 316 -13.44 -17.94 13.33
CA PHE A 316 -12.08 -17.74 12.80
C PHE A 316 -12.04 -16.56 11.84
N LEU A 317 -12.95 -16.52 10.86
CA LEU A 317 -13.06 -15.44 9.89
C LEU A 317 -13.40 -14.10 10.54
N TRP A 318 -14.27 -14.08 11.56
CA TRP A 318 -14.55 -12.86 12.33
C TRP A 318 -13.33 -12.36 13.09
N CYS A 319 -12.62 -13.23 13.82
CA CYS A 319 -11.42 -12.83 14.55
C CYS A 319 -10.34 -12.28 13.60
N TRP A 320 -10.18 -12.89 12.42
CA TRP A 320 -9.32 -12.36 11.37
C TRP A 320 -9.80 -10.97 10.90
N LEU A 321 -11.04 -10.87 10.43
CA LEU A 321 -11.62 -9.63 9.90
C LEU A 321 -11.47 -8.45 10.88
N VAL A 322 -11.80 -8.66 12.16
CA VAL A 322 -11.82 -7.58 13.15
C VAL A 322 -10.46 -7.25 13.75
N SER A 323 -9.46 -8.12 13.62
CA SER A 323 -8.17 -7.92 14.27
C SER A 323 -7.50 -6.57 13.95
N PRO A 324 -7.49 -6.04 12.70
CA PRO A 324 -6.89 -4.72 12.46
C PRO A 324 -7.73 -3.61 13.07
N MET A 325 -9.06 -3.70 13.02
CA MET A 325 -9.97 -2.70 13.60
C MET A 325 -9.84 -2.65 15.13
N VAL A 326 -9.75 -3.80 15.80
CA VAL A 326 -9.54 -3.88 17.25
C VAL A 326 -8.21 -3.23 17.64
N LEU A 327 -7.12 -3.56 16.94
CA LEU A 327 -5.81 -2.96 17.22
C LEU A 327 -5.83 -1.44 17.08
N PHE A 328 -6.33 -0.95 15.94
CA PHE A 328 -6.30 0.47 15.60
C PHE A 328 -7.44 1.28 16.22
N THR A 329 -8.34 0.66 16.99
CA THR A 329 -9.38 1.39 17.76
C THR A 329 -8.74 2.36 18.75
N PHE A 330 -7.60 1.98 19.33
CA PHE A 330 -6.91 2.75 20.36
C PHE A 330 -5.87 3.73 19.82
N ALA A 331 -5.58 3.70 18.52
CA ALA A 331 -4.56 4.54 17.88
C ALA A 331 -5.16 5.82 17.30
N GLY A 332 -4.49 6.96 17.50
CA GLY A 332 -4.86 8.24 16.86
C GLY A 332 -4.30 8.37 15.44
N ASN A 333 -3.07 7.89 15.20
CA ASN A 333 -2.38 8.00 13.90
C ASN A 333 -2.73 6.82 12.97
N ILE A 334 -3.90 6.86 12.33
CA ILE A 334 -4.43 5.76 11.53
C ILE A 334 -4.72 6.15 10.08
N LEU A 335 -4.65 5.15 9.18
CA LEU A 335 -4.94 5.30 7.75
C LEU A 335 -6.02 4.31 7.31
N PRO A 336 -6.85 4.64 6.30
CA PRO A 336 -7.86 3.72 5.79
C PRO A 336 -7.30 2.38 5.32
N ALA A 337 -6.07 2.35 4.79
CA ALA A 337 -5.43 1.13 4.31
C ALA A 337 -5.19 0.08 5.41
N TYR A 338 -5.22 0.46 6.69
CA TYR A 338 -4.92 -0.44 7.81
C TYR A 338 -5.97 -1.55 8.01
N VAL A 339 -7.15 -1.42 7.41
CA VAL A 339 -8.21 -2.44 7.47
C VAL A 339 -8.11 -3.50 6.37
N VAL A 340 -7.30 -3.24 5.33
CA VAL A 340 -7.17 -4.11 4.13
C VAL A 340 -6.75 -5.55 4.49
N PRO A 341 -5.85 -5.81 5.47
CA PRO A 341 -5.49 -7.17 5.86
C PRO A 341 -6.66 -8.05 6.35
N GLY A 342 -7.79 -7.45 6.75
CA GLY A 342 -9.01 -8.17 7.16
C GLY A 342 -9.97 -8.49 6.01
N LEU A 343 -9.85 -7.82 4.86
CA LEU A 343 -10.78 -7.98 3.72
C LEU A 343 -10.82 -9.40 3.11
N PRO A 344 -9.73 -10.18 3.06
CA PRO A 344 -9.81 -11.57 2.62
C PRO A 344 -10.80 -12.42 3.44
N ALA A 345 -10.81 -12.24 4.77
CA ALA A 345 -11.76 -12.92 5.63
C ALA A 345 -13.20 -12.46 5.40
N MET A 346 -13.40 -11.14 5.21
CA MET A 346 -14.71 -10.56 4.88
C MET A 346 -15.33 -11.23 3.65
N ALA A 347 -14.55 -11.40 2.59
CA ALA A 347 -15.04 -11.95 1.33
C ALA A 347 -15.51 -13.41 1.48
N ILE A 348 -14.76 -14.22 2.22
CA ILE A 348 -15.14 -15.62 2.52
C ILE A 348 -16.36 -15.66 3.44
N LEU A 349 -16.37 -14.83 4.48
CA LEU A 349 -17.45 -14.76 5.46
C LEU A 349 -18.78 -14.38 4.80
N LEU A 350 -18.76 -13.45 3.85
CA LEU A 350 -19.94 -13.05 3.10
C LEU A 350 -20.53 -14.22 2.28
N CYS A 351 -19.68 -14.98 1.59
CA CYS A 351 -20.12 -16.21 0.91
C CYS A 351 -20.65 -17.26 1.89
N LEU A 352 -20.03 -17.40 3.07
CA LEU A 352 -20.46 -18.35 4.10
C LEU A 352 -21.89 -18.05 4.59
N TYR A 353 -22.23 -16.77 4.80
CA TYR A 353 -23.59 -16.38 5.17
C TYR A 353 -24.60 -16.60 4.05
N CYS A 354 -24.22 -16.38 2.78
CA CYS A 354 -25.08 -16.67 1.64
C CYS A 354 -25.40 -18.16 1.50
N MET A 355 -24.45 -19.04 1.86
CA MET A 355 -24.66 -20.49 1.82
C MET A 355 -25.56 -20.97 2.96
N LYS A 356 -25.41 -20.43 4.18
CA LYS A 356 -26.16 -20.87 5.38
C LYS A 356 -27.58 -20.28 5.50
N SER A 357 -28.24 -19.91 4.41
CA SER A 357 -29.57 -19.30 4.44
C SER A 357 -30.65 -20.34 4.85
N GLU A 358 -31.51 -20.02 5.83
CA GLU A 358 -32.61 -20.90 6.30
C GLU A 358 -33.62 -21.29 5.22
N ASP A 359 -33.74 -20.45 4.20
CA ASP A 359 -34.52 -20.76 3.04
C ASP A 359 -33.78 -21.82 2.23
N LYS A 360 -34.17 -23.11 2.38
CA LYS A 360 -33.62 -24.23 1.61
C LYS A 360 -33.67 -23.98 0.11
N SER A 361 -34.62 -23.15 -0.36
CA SER A 361 -34.66 -22.72 -1.76
C SER A 361 -33.54 -21.74 -2.09
N ALA A 362 -33.13 -20.85 -1.18
CA ALA A 362 -32.01 -19.92 -1.36
C ALA A 362 -30.64 -20.59 -1.18
N GLU A 363 -30.51 -21.56 -0.27
CA GLU A 363 -29.32 -22.43 -0.13
C GLU A 363 -29.14 -23.29 -1.38
N GLN A 364 -30.18 -24.00 -1.85
CA GLN A 364 -30.15 -24.70 -3.13
C GLN A 364 -29.93 -23.74 -4.30
N THR A 365 -30.51 -22.53 -4.29
CA THR A 365 -30.29 -21.53 -5.35
C THR A 365 -28.87 -20.99 -5.34
N PHE A 366 -28.21 -20.79 -4.20
CA PHE A 366 -26.82 -20.33 -4.16
C PHE A 366 -25.82 -21.48 -4.41
N GLU A 367 -26.10 -22.71 -3.98
CA GLU A 367 -25.29 -23.88 -4.34
C GLU A 367 -25.40 -24.20 -5.83
N GLN A 368 -26.60 -24.11 -6.40
CA GLN A 368 -26.84 -24.32 -7.83
C GLN A 368 -26.39 -23.10 -8.65
N ASN A 369 -26.54 -21.88 -8.10
CA ASN A 369 -26.39 -20.60 -8.78
C ASN A 369 -25.91 -19.47 -7.84
N PRO A 370 -24.63 -19.51 -7.39
CA PRO A 370 -24.06 -18.47 -6.52
C PRO A 370 -23.91 -17.12 -7.21
N TYR A 371 -24.28 -17.06 -8.50
CA TYR A 371 -24.13 -15.95 -9.43
C TYR A 371 -25.48 -15.26 -9.66
N SER A 372 -26.16 -14.89 -8.57
CA SER A 372 -27.32 -14.00 -8.68
C SER A 372 -26.89 -12.72 -9.39
N SER A 373 -27.66 -12.30 -10.40
CA SER A 373 -27.33 -11.15 -11.25
C SER A 373 -27.13 -9.86 -10.44
N HIS A 374 -27.74 -9.76 -9.25
CA HIS A 374 -27.56 -8.63 -8.35
C HIS A 374 -26.15 -8.53 -7.77
N TRP A 375 -25.52 -9.65 -7.40
CA TRP A 375 -24.16 -9.66 -6.84
C TRP A 375 -23.12 -9.24 -7.89
N LEU A 376 -23.29 -9.72 -9.11
CA LEU A 376 -22.44 -9.31 -10.24
C LEU A 376 -22.59 -7.81 -10.54
N LYS A 377 -23.82 -7.29 -10.51
CA LYS A 377 -24.10 -5.85 -10.70
C LYS A 377 -23.45 -5.01 -9.60
N VAL A 378 -23.56 -5.43 -8.33
CA VAL A 378 -22.92 -4.75 -7.20
C VAL A 378 -21.40 -4.77 -7.35
N GLY A 379 -20.80 -5.92 -7.67
CA GLY A 379 -19.36 -6.03 -7.87
C GLY A 379 -18.83 -5.18 -9.04
N LEU A 380 -19.64 -4.91 -10.07
CA LEU A 380 -19.25 -4.07 -11.20
C LEU A 380 -19.11 -2.58 -10.84
N ILE A 381 -19.76 -2.12 -9.75
CA ILE A 381 -19.73 -0.71 -9.32
C ILE A 381 -18.29 -0.24 -9.13
N THR A 382 -17.47 -1.02 -8.43
CA THR A 382 -16.12 -0.62 -8.04
C THR A 382 -15.16 -0.50 -9.23
N PRO A 383 -15.02 -1.50 -10.14
CA PRO A 383 -14.23 -1.36 -11.36
C PRO A 383 -14.70 -0.21 -12.25
N VAL A 384 -16.01 0.04 -12.35
CA VAL A 384 -16.54 1.17 -13.14
C VAL A 384 -16.13 2.51 -12.53
N ILE A 385 -16.30 2.69 -11.22
CA ILE A 385 -15.85 3.91 -10.52
C ILE A 385 -14.33 4.07 -10.66
N ALA A 386 -13.56 3.00 -10.51
CA ALA A 386 -12.11 3.04 -10.66
C ALA A 386 -11.68 3.44 -12.08
N LEU A 387 -12.36 2.91 -13.10
CA LEU A 387 -12.11 3.29 -14.49
C LEU A 387 -12.43 4.76 -14.75
N VAL A 388 -13.59 5.24 -14.29
CA VAL A 388 -14.00 6.65 -14.43
C VAL A 388 -13.01 7.56 -13.70
N ALA A 389 -12.58 7.20 -12.49
CA ALA A 389 -11.59 7.96 -11.73
C ALA A 389 -10.23 7.99 -12.44
N ALA A 390 -9.75 6.84 -12.95
CA ALA A 390 -8.50 6.76 -13.69
C ALA A 390 -8.54 7.60 -14.96
N LEU A 391 -9.64 7.57 -15.71
CA LEU A 391 -9.84 8.42 -16.89
C LEU A 391 -9.90 9.91 -16.52
N TYR A 392 -10.64 10.25 -15.47
CA TYR A 392 -10.74 11.64 -15.00
C TYR A 392 -9.38 12.23 -14.59
N ILE A 393 -8.57 11.45 -13.88
CA ILE A 393 -7.21 11.87 -13.48
C ILE A 393 -6.27 11.89 -14.70
N GLY A 394 -6.29 10.84 -15.52
CA GLY A 394 -5.41 10.70 -16.68
C GLY A 394 -5.65 11.74 -17.77
N LEU A 395 -6.90 12.18 -17.95
CA LEU A 395 -7.27 13.28 -18.85
C LEU A 395 -6.96 14.67 -18.25
N GLY A 396 -6.42 14.73 -17.03
CA GLY A 396 -5.93 15.98 -16.42
C GLY A 396 -7.01 16.82 -15.72
N PHE A 397 -8.26 16.34 -15.61
CA PHE A 397 -9.35 17.10 -14.99
C PHE A 397 -9.17 17.32 -13.48
N SER A 398 -8.40 16.48 -12.79
CA SER A 398 -8.10 16.62 -11.34
C SER A 398 -7.17 17.82 -11.02
N GLY A 399 -6.56 18.41 -12.05
CA GLY A 399 -5.49 19.39 -11.91
C GLY A 399 -4.17 18.72 -11.55
N LYS A 400 -3.11 19.11 -12.26
CA LYS A 400 -1.76 18.55 -12.13
C LYS A 400 -1.17 18.95 -10.77
N THR A 401 -1.20 18.03 -9.80
CA THR A 401 -0.69 18.24 -8.42
C THR A 401 0.69 17.65 -8.19
N ALA A 402 1.02 16.55 -8.88
CA ALA A 402 2.37 16.03 -8.99
C ALA A 402 3.19 16.90 -9.95
N ASP A 403 4.51 16.94 -9.75
CA ASP A 403 5.39 17.77 -10.57
C ASP A 403 5.79 17.11 -11.90
N LYS A 404 5.21 15.96 -12.30
CA LYS A 404 5.52 15.24 -13.56
C LYS A 404 5.56 16.16 -14.77
N ASP A 405 4.47 16.88 -15.02
CA ASP A 405 4.36 17.76 -16.18
C ASP A 405 5.32 18.96 -16.09
N LEU A 406 5.56 19.46 -14.87
CA LEU A 406 6.48 20.56 -14.64
C LEU A 406 7.92 20.13 -14.96
N MET A 407 8.31 18.92 -14.55
CA MET A 407 9.62 18.34 -14.83
C MET A 407 9.77 17.94 -16.30
N ALA A 408 8.69 17.50 -16.96
CA ALA A 408 8.68 17.30 -18.41
C ALA A 408 8.92 18.61 -19.16
N SER A 409 8.27 19.71 -18.74
CA SER A 409 8.51 21.04 -19.30
C SER A 409 9.92 21.57 -19.04
N TRP A 410 10.51 21.26 -17.89
CA TRP A 410 11.91 21.59 -17.59
C TRP A 410 12.88 20.81 -18.48
N THR A 411 12.71 19.49 -18.58
CA THR A 411 13.58 18.61 -19.39
C THR A 411 13.56 18.98 -20.87
N ALA A 412 12.46 19.57 -21.36
CA ALA A 412 12.32 20.05 -22.74
C ALA A 412 13.05 21.38 -23.02
N GLN A 413 13.54 22.09 -21.99
CA GLN A 413 14.29 23.34 -22.18
C GLN A 413 15.73 23.06 -22.59
N THR A 414 16.27 23.92 -23.45
CA THR A 414 17.67 23.83 -23.90
C THR A 414 18.68 24.04 -22.77
N GLU A 415 18.34 24.87 -21.80
CA GLU A 415 19.19 25.31 -20.70
C GLU A 415 19.26 24.27 -19.56
N ALA A 416 18.37 23.26 -19.57
CA ALA A 416 18.22 22.30 -18.47
C ALA A 416 19.46 21.42 -18.23
N GLY A 417 20.29 21.21 -19.25
CA GLY A 417 21.55 20.46 -19.13
C GLY A 417 22.69 21.26 -18.49
N GLN A 418 22.57 22.59 -18.44
CA GLN A 418 23.63 23.51 -18.03
C GLN A 418 23.27 24.33 -16.78
N SER A 419 22.06 24.17 -16.26
CA SER A 419 21.51 24.96 -15.17
C SER A 419 20.98 24.05 -14.07
N GLU A 420 21.12 24.49 -12.82
CA GLU A 420 20.59 23.73 -11.69
C GLU A 420 19.05 23.76 -11.63
N LEU A 421 18.47 22.77 -10.94
CA LEU A 421 17.03 22.72 -10.67
C LEU A 421 16.78 22.91 -9.17
N LEU A 422 16.33 24.10 -8.79
CA LEU A 422 16.18 24.56 -7.42
C LEU A 422 14.71 24.64 -7.02
N TYR A 423 14.36 24.05 -5.88
CA TYR A 423 13.04 24.15 -5.27
C TYR A 423 13.07 25.11 -4.09
N PHE A 424 12.32 26.20 -4.17
CA PHE A 424 12.19 27.15 -3.06
C PHE A 424 11.26 26.60 -1.97
N GLY A 425 11.76 26.53 -0.74
CA GLY A 425 11.01 26.10 0.44
C GLY A 425 10.82 24.60 0.54
N LYS A 426 9.85 24.01 -0.19
CA LYS A 426 9.53 22.57 -0.08
C LYS A 426 9.80 21.81 -1.39
N LYS A 427 10.80 20.92 -1.34
CA LYS A 427 11.11 19.89 -2.35
C LYS A 427 10.15 18.68 -2.20
N PRO A 428 9.18 18.46 -3.10
CA PRO A 428 8.29 17.29 -3.06
C PRO A 428 9.00 16.03 -3.56
N PHE A 429 8.45 14.85 -3.25
CA PHE A 429 9.00 13.60 -3.76
C PHE A 429 8.71 13.40 -5.24
N SER A 430 7.56 13.87 -5.73
CA SER A 430 7.28 13.82 -7.18
C SER A 430 8.30 14.63 -7.98
N GLY A 431 8.71 15.81 -7.49
CA GLY A 431 9.76 16.62 -8.12
C GLY A 431 11.12 15.89 -8.16
N GLN A 432 11.51 15.23 -7.07
CA GLN A 432 12.75 14.44 -7.02
C GLN A 432 12.71 13.25 -7.98
N PHE A 433 11.61 12.49 -7.96
CA PHE A 433 11.42 11.34 -8.84
C PHE A 433 11.48 11.71 -10.31
N TYR A 434 10.71 12.72 -10.72
CA TYR A 434 10.63 13.12 -12.13
C TYR A 434 11.83 13.95 -12.61
N SER A 435 12.66 14.47 -11.70
CA SER A 435 13.94 15.10 -12.04
C SER A 435 15.13 14.14 -11.99
N SER A 436 14.90 12.85 -11.70
CA SER A 436 15.95 11.85 -11.49
C SER A 436 16.97 12.30 -10.44
N GLY A 437 16.49 12.84 -9.32
CA GLY A 437 17.33 13.27 -8.20
C GLY A 437 18.02 14.63 -8.36
N LYS A 438 17.87 15.30 -9.52
CA LYS A 438 18.52 16.61 -9.78
C LYS A 438 17.89 17.78 -9.00
N ALA A 439 16.68 17.61 -8.47
CA ALA A 439 16.02 18.65 -7.69
C ALA A 439 16.75 18.92 -6.36
N GLN A 440 17.23 20.15 -6.18
CA GLN A 440 17.84 20.63 -4.94
C GLN A 440 16.88 21.55 -4.18
N LYS A 441 17.04 21.67 -2.87
CA LYS A 441 16.21 22.54 -2.03
C LYS A 441 16.99 23.79 -1.67
N ILE A 442 16.39 24.96 -1.89
CA ILE A 442 16.91 26.25 -1.42
C ILE A 442 15.90 26.92 -0.48
N THR A 443 16.41 27.67 0.48
CA THR A 443 15.61 28.50 1.40
C THR A 443 15.81 29.98 1.18
N ASP A 444 16.87 30.35 0.46
CA ASP A 444 17.24 31.72 0.15
C ASP A 444 17.34 31.86 -1.38
N ILE A 445 16.66 32.86 -1.95
CA ILE A 445 16.64 33.13 -3.39
C ILE A 445 17.87 33.96 -3.77
N ASP A 446 18.40 34.76 -2.85
CA ASP A 446 19.56 35.63 -3.09
C ASP A 446 20.88 34.83 -3.20
N ALA A 447 20.85 33.55 -2.80
CA ALA A 447 21.95 32.60 -2.96
C ALA A 447 22.12 32.09 -4.41
N ILE A 448 21.26 32.49 -5.35
CA ILE A 448 21.35 32.07 -6.75
C ILE A 448 22.36 32.98 -7.47
N ASP A 449 23.57 32.46 -7.64
CA ASP A 449 24.69 33.18 -8.27
C ASP A 449 24.87 32.86 -9.77
N GLU A 450 24.26 31.77 -10.26
CA GLU A 450 24.35 31.31 -11.65
C GLU A 450 22.96 31.14 -12.26
N GLN A 451 22.90 30.89 -13.57
CA GLN A 451 21.63 30.58 -14.23
C GLN A 451 21.01 29.30 -13.67
N ALA A 452 19.74 29.37 -13.25
CA ALA A 452 19.07 28.26 -12.59
C ALA A 452 17.58 28.21 -12.93
N PHE A 453 17.04 27.00 -12.89
CA PHE A 453 15.60 26.79 -12.89
C PHE A 453 15.08 26.81 -11.45
N VAL A 454 14.13 27.69 -11.17
CA VAL A 454 13.55 27.84 -9.84
C VAL A 454 12.09 27.42 -9.84
N VAL A 455 11.77 26.39 -9.06
CA VAL A 455 10.41 25.93 -8.81
C VAL A 455 9.91 26.51 -7.51
N ILE A 456 8.87 27.35 -7.59
CA ILE A 456 8.26 28.03 -6.44
C ILE A 456 6.77 27.75 -6.36
N ARG A 457 6.19 27.83 -5.15
CA ARG A 457 4.73 27.79 -4.99
C ARG A 457 4.10 29.10 -5.48
N LYS A 458 2.92 29.01 -6.10
CA LYS A 458 2.21 30.18 -6.65
C LYS A 458 2.01 31.33 -5.64
N HIS A 459 1.73 31.03 -4.38
CA HIS A 459 1.55 32.05 -3.35
C HIS A 459 2.86 32.68 -2.85
N GLN A 460 4.02 32.11 -3.19
CA GLN A 460 5.34 32.64 -2.81
C GLN A 460 6.04 33.29 -4.00
N GLN A 461 5.40 33.34 -5.18
CA GLN A 461 6.00 33.82 -6.41
C GLN A 461 6.50 35.28 -6.31
N GLN A 462 5.86 36.10 -5.47
CA GLN A 462 6.28 37.48 -5.20
C GLN A 462 7.75 37.58 -4.81
N ALA A 463 8.27 36.62 -4.02
CA ALA A 463 9.65 36.60 -3.57
C ALA A 463 10.68 36.52 -4.71
N LEU A 464 10.32 35.97 -5.87
CA LEU A 464 11.18 35.94 -7.06
C LEU A 464 11.05 37.20 -7.91
N THR A 465 9.85 37.76 -8.03
CA THR A 465 9.60 38.99 -8.82
C THR A 465 10.09 40.26 -8.14
N GLU A 466 10.26 40.26 -6.81
CA GLU A 466 10.76 41.40 -6.03
C GLU A 466 12.28 41.34 -5.79
N SER A 467 12.96 40.29 -6.26
CA SER A 467 14.41 40.16 -6.14
C SER A 467 15.12 41.04 -7.17
N ASP A 468 15.78 42.11 -6.73
CA ASP A 468 16.53 43.05 -7.58
C ASP A 468 17.72 42.43 -8.33
N GLY A 469 18.19 41.25 -7.90
CA GLY A 469 19.40 40.59 -8.41
C GLY A 469 19.20 39.63 -9.59
N LEU A 470 17.97 39.25 -9.93
CA LEU A 470 17.65 38.15 -10.85
C LEU A 470 16.60 38.55 -11.89
N ASP A 471 16.84 38.23 -13.16
CA ASP A 471 15.83 38.23 -14.22
C ASP A 471 15.21 36.83 -14.34
N CYS A 472 13.93 36.70 -13.98
CA CYS A 472 13.23 35.42 -13.89
C CYS A 472 12.03 35.35 -14.84
N GLN A 473 12.08 34.43 -15.80
CA GLN A 473 11.01 34.21 -16.77
C GLN A 473 10.24 32.92 -16.47
N ALA A 474 8.91 33.02 -16.38
CA ALA A 474 8.04 31.86 -16.18
C ALA A 474 8.04 30.95 -17.42
N ARG A 475 8.41 29.68 -17.25
CA ARG A 475 8.47 28.68 -18.33
C ARG A 475 7.28 27.72 -18.32
N ALA A 476 6.82 27.33 -17.13
CA ALA A 476 5.70 26.40 -16.98
C ALA A 476 5.01 26.55 -15.62
N SER A 477 3.78 26.06 -15.48
CA SER A 477 3.10 26.01 -14.19
C SER A 477 2.19 24.81 -14.06
N ASN A 478 1.94 24.40 -12.82
CA ASN A 478 0.91 23.42 -12.46
C ASN A 478 -0.08 24.03 -11.46
N ARG A 479 -0.91 23.22 -10.80
CA ARG A 479 -1.92 23.74 -9.85
C ARG A 479 -1.30 24.45 -8.64
N LYS A 480 -0.11 24.02 -8.18
CA LYS A 480 0.50 24.49 -6.93
C LYS A 480 1.76 25.34 -7.14
N ARG A 481 2.46 25.17 -8.26
CA ARG A 481 3.81 25.67 -8.48
C ARG A 481 4.00 26.27 -9.88
N VAL A 482 5.04 27.07 -10.00
CA VAL A 482 5.52 27.67 -11.25
C VAL A 482 7.02 27.37 -11.36
N LEU A 483 7.47 27.06 -12.58
CA LEU A 483 8.86 26.89 -12.97
C LEU A 483 9.32 28.18 -13.64
N PHE A 484 10.34 28.81 -13.06
CA PHE A 484 11.05 29.95 -13.61
C PHE A 484 12.41 29.51 -14.15
N PHE A 485 12.89 30.22 -15.16
CA PHE A 485 14.29 30.26 -15.51
C PHE A 485 14.83 31.62 -15.09
N CYS A 486 15.83 31.63 -14.22
CA CYS A 486 16.39 32.83 -13.61
C CYS A 486 17.86 33.01 -14.02
N GLN A 487 18.24 34.24 -14.34
CA GLN A 487 19.60 34.64 -14.64
C GLN A 487 20.01 35.83 -13.77
N PRO A 488 21.26 35.89 -13.28
CA PRO A 488 21.76 37.09 -12.59
C PRO A 488 21.69 38.33 -13.49
N ASN A 489 21.21 39.44 -12.94
CA ASN A 489 21.17 40.72 -13.66
C ASN A 489 22.57 41.20 -14.04
N ALA A 490 22.74 41.79 -15.23
CA ALA A 490 24.03 42.28 -15.72
C ALA A 490 24.72 43.28 -14.75
N ASN A 491 23.93 44.07 -14.00
CA ASN A 491 24.43 45.02 -13.01
C ASN A 491 24.93 44.36 -11.71
N SER A 492 24.40 43.20 -11.31
CA SER A 492 24.85 42.49 -10.11
C SER A 492 26.11 41.65 -10.40
N ALA A 493 26.25 41.13 -11.62
CA ALA A 493 27.46 40.45 -12.09
C ALA A 493 28.69 41.41 -12.13
N LEU A 494 28.48 42.65 -12.58
CA LEU A 494 29.52 43.70 -12.60
C LEU A 494 29.97 44.11 -11.19
N ALA A 495 29.03 44.36 -10.27
CA ALA A 495 29.33 44.74 -8.88
C ALA A 495 30.10 43.65 -8.09
N LYS A 496 29.89 42.36 -8.41
CA LYS A 496 30.67 41.25 -7.82
C LYS A 496 32.05 41.08 -8.46
N SER A 497 32.21 41.38 -9.76
CA SER A 497 33.52 41.40 -10.41
C SER A 497 34.44 42.51 -9.83
N GLU A 498 33.88 43.67 -9.48
CA GLU A 498 34.62 44.76 -8.84
C GLU A 498 35.01 44.41 -7.39
N ASN A 499 34.13 43.74 -6.64
CA ASN A 499 34.42 43.30 -5.27
C ASN A 499 35.45 42.16 -5.19
N SER A 500 35.47 41.26 -6.17
CA SER A 500 36.48 40.19 -6.25
C SER A 500 37.85 40.72 -6.71
N MET A 501 37.89 41.72 -7.61
CA MET A 501 39.12 42.44 -7.92
C MET A 501 39.63 43.29 -6.74
N GLN A 502 38.74 43.92 -5.96
CA GLN A 502 39.13 44.64 -4.74
C GLN A 502 39.68 43.73 -3.65
N LYS A 503 39.13 42.52 -3.48
CA LYS A 503 39.69 41.49 -2.58
C LYS A 503 41.05 40.98 -3.06
N ALA A 504 41.22 40.75 -4.35
CA ALA A 504 42.52 40.35 -4.91
C ALA A 504 43.60 41.44 -4.78
N ASN A 505 43.23 42.72 -4.80
CA ASN A 505 44.14 43.86 -4.58
C ASN A 505 44.37 44.23 -3.11
N THR A 506 43.70 43.58 -2.15
CA THR A 506 43.95 43.77 -0.70
C THR A 506 44.78 42.65 -0.08
N ASP A 507 44.96 41.53 -0.80
CA ASP A 507 45.85 40.41 -0.43
C ASP A 507 47.21 40.45 -1.16
N SER A 508 47.50 41.53 -1.89
CA SER A 508 48.83 41.88 -2.45
C SER A 508 49.42 43.07 -1.72
#